data_AF-A0A3B8L789-F1
#
_entry.id   AF-A0A3B8L789-F1
#
_cell.length_a   1.000
_cell.length_b   1.000
_cell.length_c   1.000
_cell.angle_alpha   90.00
_cell.angle_beta   90.00
_cell.angle_gamma   90.00
#
_symmetry.space_group_name_H-M   'P 1'
#
loop_
_entity.id
_entity.type
_entity.pdbx_description
1 polymer ?
#
loop_
_entity_poly.entity_id
_entity_poly.type
_entity_poly.pdbx_seq_one_letter_code
_entity_poly.pdbx_strand_id
1 'polypeptide(L)' 'QLLVEMDGIHSNEGVIIVAATNRSDILDPALQRPGRFDR' A
#
# COMPACT_ATOMS: atom_id res chain seq x y z
N GLN A 1 11.68 0.10 3.76
CA GLN A 1 11.93 1.09 2.70
C GLN A 1 10.69 1.30 1.83
N LEU A 2 10.12 0.26 1.22
CA LEU A 2 8.90 0.35 0.39
C LEU A 2 7.72 1.11 1.06
N LEU A 3 7.46 0.86 2.34
CA LEU A 3 6.37 1.52 3.09
C LEU A 3 6.54 3.04 3.20
N VAL A 4 7.78 3.53 3.30
CA VAL A 4 8.09 4.96 3.42
C VAL A 4 7.86 5.66 2.08
N GLU A 5 8.24 4.99 0.98
CA GLU A 5 7.99 5.49 -0.36
C GLU A 5 6.49 5.52 -0.69
N MET A 6 5.73 4.50 -0.27
CA MET A 6 4.27 4.50 -0.42
C MET A 6 3.63 5.72 0.25
N ASP A 7 3.98 5.99 1.51
CA ASP A 7 3.48 7.16 2.25
C ASP A 7 3.84 8.49 1.55
N GLY A 8 5.00 8.56 0.89
CA GLY A 8 5.40 9.70 0.06
C GLY A 8 4.57 9.87 -1.22
N ILE A 9 4.18 8.78 -1.85
CA ILE A 9 3.40 8.76 -3.11
C ILE A 9 1.94 9.18 -2.89
N HIS A 10 1.34 8.87 -1.75
CA HIS A 10 -0.04 9.32 -1.43
C HIS A 10 -0.21 10.85 -1.41
N SER A 11 0.89 11.58 -1.26
CA SER A 11 0.91 13.05 -1.30
C SER A 11 0.82 13.62 -2.72
N ASN A 12 0.95 12.78 -3.75
CA ASN A 12 1.02 13.17 -5.15
C ASN A 12 -0.28 12.77 -5.88
N GLU A 13 -1.17 13.74 -6.08
CA GLU A 13 -2.47 13.54 -6.74
C GLU A 13 -2.27 12.96 -8.16
N GLY A 14 -2.75 11.74 -8.39
CA GLY A 14 -2.76 11.09 -9.72
C GLY A 14 -2.08 9.72 -9.82
N VAL A 15 -1.54 9.17 -8.74
CA VAL A 15 -0.94 7.82 -8.73
C VAL A 15 -1.88 6.80 -8.11
N ILE A 16 -2.21 5.74 -8.87
CA ILE A 16 -3.01 4.60 -8.40
C ILE A 16 -2.09 3.40 -8.21
N ILE A 17 -2.10 2.81 -7.02
CA ILE A 17 -1.30 1.63 -6.69
C ILE A 17 -2.22 0.40 -6.70
N VAL A 18 -1.86 -0.61 -7.50
CA VAL A 18 -2.60 -1.88 -7.58
C VAL A 18 -1.68 -3.01 -7.12
N ALA A 19 -2.18 -3.86 -6.23
CA ALA A 19 -1.47 -5.07 -5.78
C ALA A 19 -2.37 -6.30 -5.86
N ALA A 20 -1.75 -7.45 -6.16
CA ALA A 20 -2.40 -8.75 -6.16
C ALA A 20 -1.55 -9.74 -5.35
N THR A 21 -2.19 -10.55 -4.53
CA THR A 21 -1.55 -11.66 -3.83
C THR A 21 -2.45 -12.89 -3.86
N ASN A 22 -1.85 -14.07 -4.00
CA ASN A 22 -2.54 -15.36 -3.85
C ASN A 22 -2.55 -15.84 -2.39
N ARG A 23 -1.91 -15.08 -1.48
CA ARG A 23 -1.78 -15.39 -0.04
C ARG A 23 -1.88 -14.09 0.76
N SER A 24 -3.10 -13.70 1.13
CA SER A 24 -3.36 -12.48 1.90
C SER A 24 -3.05 -12.63 3.40
N ASP A 25 -3.01 -13.88 3.88
CA ASP A 25 -2.76 -14.27 5.27
C ASP A 25 -1.34 -13.96 5.76
N ILE A 26 -0.38 -13.93 4.86
CA ILE A 26 1.04 -13.67 5.16
C ILE A 26 1.47 -12.23 4.87
N LEU A 27 0.54 -11.36 4.44
CA LEU A 27 0.88 -9.97 4.18
C LEU A 27 1.22 -9.24 5.48
N ASP A 28 2.20 -8.34 5.39
CA ASP A 28 2.52 -7.44 6.50
C ASP A 28 1.28 -6.60 6.86
N PRO A 29 0.80 -6.63 8.11
CA PRO A 29 -0.33 -5.83 8.56
C PRO A 29 -0.15 -4.33 8.32
N ALA A 30 1.09 -3.85 8.22
CA ALA A 30 1.40 -2.45 7.92
C ALA A 30 0.97 -2.02 6.52
N LEU A 31 0.74 -2.96 5.58
CA LEU A 31 0.25 -2.67 4.23
C LEU A 31 -1.28 -2.47 4.19
N GLN A 32 -2.01 -3.03 5.16
CA GLN A 32 -3.48 -2.95 5.25
C GLN A 32 -3.97 -1.72 6.02
N ARG A 33 -3.04 -0.87 6.49
CA ARG A 33 -3.42 0.35 7.22
C ARG A 33 -4.00 1.40 6.26
N PRO A 34 -4.93 2.22 6.73
CA PRO A 34 -5.50 3.31 5.94
C PRO A 34 -4.41 4.20 5.33
N GLY A 35 -4.61 4.61 4.08
CA GLY A 35 -3.65 5.41 3.33
C GLY A 35 -2.48 4.63 2.72
N ARG A 36 -2.60 3.31 2.50
CA ARG A 36 -1.62 2.49 1.75
C ARG A 36 -2.28 1.65 0.66
N PHE A 37 -2.84 0.51 1.05
CA PHE A 37 -3.77 -0.24 0.21
C PHE A 37 -5.17 -0.05 0.77
N ASP A 38 -5.70 1.16 0.61
CA ASP A 38 -7.13 1.39 0.79
C ASP A 38 -7.91 0.67 -0.32
N ARG A 39 -9.13 0.24 0.02
CA ARG A 39 -9.97 -0.62 -0.82
C ARG A 39 -10.65 0.14 -1.94
#